data_AF-A0A3M8AU36-F1
#
_entry.id   AF-A0A3M8AU36-F1
#
_cell.length_a   1.000
_cell.length_b   1.000
_cell.length_c   1.000
_cell.angle_alpha   90.00
_cell.angle_beta   90.00
_cell.angle_gamma   90.00
#
_symmetry.space_group_name_H-M   'P 1'
#
loop_
_entity.id
_entity.type
_entity.pdbx_description
1 polymer ?
#
loop_
_entity_poly.entity_id
_entity_poly.type
_entity_poly.pdbx_seq_one_letter_code
_entity_poly.pdbx_strand_id
1 'polypeptide(L)'
;MDVQVWMASKEVADRLDVHVRTLRNWLDLFVPAKERLKNPQGHYLISEAGFALLKEVKERKDSGNSSLKEIQRQLIDEGRLSEEMLTAEEYASAEETAVALSSGSNLEAGVKEMELAVHETLLKFQQELAQLSSLNNMQSAILQKIADIEEMQESLRLEMRRVTFEMDLMQQRLTRRKERYARHEPRWSLNPFRWFTRSDRAAEQ
;
A
#
# COMPACT_ATOMS: atom_id res chain seq x y z
N MET A 1 -17.94 -36.40 -20.10
CA MET A 1 -18.87 -35.27 -19.92
C MET A 1 -18.32 -34.50 -18.76
N ASP A 2 -17.50 -33.51 -19.04
CA ASP A 2 -16.77 -32.78 -18.00
C ASP A 2 -17.75 -31.78 -17.39
N VAL A 3 -18.07 -32.00 -16.11
CA VAL A 3 -18.95 -31.13 -15.35
C VAL A 3 -18.22 -29.81 -15.19
N GLN A 4 -18.59 -28.82 -15.99
CA GLN A 4 -17.97 -27.50 -15.93
C GLN A 4 -18.46 -26.80 -14.65
N VAL A 5 -17.71 -26.99 -13.57
CA VAL A 5 -17.96 -26.32 -12.29
C VAL A 5 -17.48 -24.88 -12.40
N TRP A 6 -18.41 -23.95 -12.24
CA TRP A 6 -18.13 -22.53 -12.28
C TRP A 6 -17.94 -22.01 -10.86
N MET A 7 -16.78 -21.41 -10.60
CA MET A 7 -16.45 -20.85 -9.30
C MET A 7 -16.58 -19.33 -9.34
N ALA A 8 -17.10 -18.74 -8.25
CA ALA A 8 -17.18 -17.29 -8.14
C ALA A 8 -15.78 -16.68 -7.90
N SER A 9 -15.52 -15.51 -8.48
CA SER A 9 -14.24 -14.82 -8.35
C SER A 9 -13.80 -14.55 -6.91
N LYS A 10 -14.75 -14.41 -5.98
CA LYS A 10 -14.46 -14.31 -4.54
C LYS A 10 -13.90 -15.63 -3.99
N GLU A 11 -14.55 -16.75 -4.32
CA GLU A 11 -14.11 -18.07 -3.89
C GLU A 11 -12.74 -18.44 -4.47
N VAL A 12 -12.49 -18.06 -5.73
CA VAL A 12 -11.20 -18.27 -6.40
C VAL A 12 -10.10 -17.41 -5.78
N ALA A 13 -10.41 -16.16 -5.41
CA ALA A 13 -9.50 -15.27 -4.70
C ALA A 13 -9.14 -15.81 -3.30
N ASP A 14 -10.13 -16.33 -2.57
CA ASP A 14 -9.94 -16.91 -1.25
C ASP A 14 -9.06 -18.18 -1.32
N ARG A 15 -9.27 -19.05 -2.32
CA ARG A 15 -8.46 -20.28 -2.50
C ARG A 15 -7.04 -20.02 -2.99
N LEU A 16 -6.86 -19.01 -3.83
CA LEU A 16 -5.54 -18.60 -4.30
C LEU A 16 -4.85 -17.67 -3.31
N ASP A 17 -5.47 -17.25 -2.20
CA ASP A 17 -4.90 -16.27 -1.26
C ASP A 17 -4.37 -15.01 -1.99
N VAL A 18 -5.16 -14.52 -2.95
CA VAL A 18 -4.82 -13.36 -3.79
C VAL A 18 -5.99 -12.39 -3.73
N HIS A 19 -5.70 -11.09 -3.60
CA HIS A 19 -6.77 -10.10 -3.54
C HIS A 19 -7.61 -10.11 -4.84
N VAL A 20 -8.94 -10.06 -4.70
CA VAL A 20 -9.92 -10.00 -5.80
C VAL A 20 -9.55 -9.01 -6.92
N ARG A 21 -8.91 -7.88 -6.59
CA ARG A 21 -8.46 -6.90 -7.60
C ARG A 21 -7.32 -7.45 -8.47
N THR A 22 -6.34 -8.10 -7.86
CA THR A 22 -5.23 -8.77 -8.55
C THR A 22 -5.76 -9.91 -9.40
N LEU A 23 -6.74 -10.66 -8.87
CA LEU A 23 -7.39 -11.73 -9.61
C LEU A 23 -8.06 -11.23 -10.90
N ARG A 24 -8.75 -10.08 -10.86
CA ARG A 24 -9.34 -9.48 -12.08
C ARG A 24 -8.30 -9.16 -13.13
N ASN A 25 -7.17 -8.58 -12.74
CA ASN A 25 -6.07 -8.30 -13.65
C ASN A 25 -5.53 -9.59 -14.29
N TRP A 26 -5.41 -10.66 -13.49
CA TRP A 26 -4.97 -11.96 -14.01
C TRP A 26 -6.00 -12.62 -14.92
N LEU A 27 -7.30 -12.43 -14.67
CA LEU A 27 -8.36 -12.92 -15.55
C LEU A 27 -8.33 -12.27 -16.94
N ASP A 28 -7.88 -11.03 -17.04
CA ASP A 28 -7.70 -10.36 -18.33
C ASP A 28 -6.48 -10.87 -19.09
N LEU A 29 -5.44 -11.31 -18.38
CA LEU A 29 -4.15 -11.71 -18.96
C LEU A 29 -4.02 -13.20 -19.26
N PHE A 30 -4.59 -14.06 -18.41
CA PHE A 30 -4.31 -15.50 -18.42
C PHE A 30 -5.53 -16.40 -18.65
N VAL A 31 -6.75 -15.86 -18.57
CA VAL A 31 -7.97 -16.66 -18.74
C VAL A 31 -8.70 -16.25 -20.03
N PRO A 32 -8.84 -17.16 -21.01
CA PRO A 32 -9.55 -16.89 -22.25
C PRO A 32 -10.98 -16.41 -22.02
N ALA A 33 -11.48 -15.54 -22.90
CA ALA A 33 -12.86 -15.02 -22.83
C ALA A 33 -13.94 -16.12 -22.83
N LYS A 34 -13.62 -17.30 -23.39
CA LYS A 34 -14.49 -18.48 -23.43
C LYS A 34 -14.66 -19.13 -22.04
N GLU A 35 -13.76 -18.88 -21.10
CA GLU A 35 -13.71 -19.52 -19.78
C GLU A 35 -14.06 -18.60 -18.61
N ARG A 36 -14.41 -17.34 -18.92
CA ARG A 36 -14.84 -16.33 -17.95
C ARG A 36 -16.22 -15.81 -18.32
N LEU A 37 -17.18 -15.97 -17.42
CA LEU A 37 -18.53 -15.43 -17.59
C LEU A 37 -18.78 -14.33 -16.57
N LYS A 38 -19.40 -13.23 -17.00
CA LYS A 38 -19.81 -12.16 -16.09
C LYS A 38 -21.29 -12.35 -15.75
N ASN A 39 -21.58 -12.53 -14.46
CA ASN A 39 -22.96 -12.53 -13.96
C ASN A 39 -23.57 -11.11 -14.13
N PRO A 40 -24.89 -10.92 -14.30
CA PRO A 40 -25.58 -9.62 -14.25
C PRO A 40 -25.17 -8.68 -13.10
N GLN A 41 -24.68 -9.21 -11.98
CA GLN A 41 -24.18 -8.43 -10.84
C GLN A 41 -22.73 -7.93 -11.00
N GLY A 42 -22.04 -8.32 -12.08
CA GLY A 42 -20.67 -7.93 -12.38
C GLY A 42 -19.57 -8.80 -11.78
N HIS A 43 -19.92 -9.93 -11.17
CA HIS A 43 -18.95 -10.92 -10.68
C HIS A 43 -18.51 -11.86 -11.81
N TYR A 44 -17.21 -12.20 -11.83
CA TYR A 44 -16.66 -13.20 -12.75
C TYR A 44 -16.90 -14.61 -12.21
N LEU A 45 -17.40 -15.48 -13.07
CA LEU A 45 -17.48 -16.92 -12.91
C LEU A 45 -16.36 -17.53 -13.73
N ILE A 46 -15.55 -18.37 -13.10
CA ILE A 46 -14.32 -18.91 -13.66
C ILE A 46 -14.48 -20.41 -13.75
N SER A 47 -14.15 -20.99 -14.90
CA SER A 47 -14.14 -22.44 -15.08
C SER A 47 -13.00 -23.11 -14.30
N GLU A 48 -13.10 -24.40 -14.05
CA GLU A 48 -12.03 -25.18 -13.39
C GLU A 48 -10.70 -25.14 -14.17
N ALA A 49 -10.75 -25.11 -15.51
CA ALA A 49 -9.56 -24.97 -16.36
C ALA A 49 -8.87 -23.61 -16.16
N GLY A 50 -9.65 -22.52 -16.12
CA GLY A 50 -9.15 -21.18 -15.80
C GLY A 50 -8.56 -21.08 -14.39
N PHE A 51 -9.14 -21.80 -13.42
CA PHE A 51 -8.58 -21.88 -12.06
C PHE A 51 -7.22 -22.59 -12.02
N ALA A 52 -7.06 -23.70 -12.76
CA ALA A 52 -5.79 -24.41 -12.85
C ALA A 52 -4.68 -23.53 -13.43
N LEU A 53 -4.99 -22.76 -14.49
CA LEU A 53 -4.07 -21.78 -15.07
C LEU A 53 -3.67 -20.68 -14.07
N LEU A 54 -4.63 -20.13 -13.34
CA LEU A 54 -4.35 -19.11 -12.32
C LEU A 54 -3.49 -19.64 -11.16
N LYS A 55 -3.67 -20.92 -10.81
CA LYS A 55 -2.84 -21.59 -9.79
C LYS A 55 -1.39 -21.71 -10.27
N GLU A 56 -1.17 -22.15 -11.51
CA GLU A 56 0.17 -22.23 -12.11
C GLU A 56 0.83 -20.84 -12.21
N VAL A 57 0.07 -19.80 -12.58
CA VAL A 57 0.56 -18.41 -12.62
C VAL A 57 0.99 -17.95 -11.22
N LYS A 58 0.21 -18.28 -10.19
CA LYS A 58 0.56 -17.97 -8.80
C LYS A 58 1.86 -18.66 -8.40
N GLU A 59 1.97 -19.97 -8.64
CA GLU A 59 3.16 -20.75 -8.29
C GLU A 59 4.42 -20.20 -8.99
N ARG A 60 4.33 -19.86 -10.28
CA ARG A 60 5.45 -19.24 -11.02
C ARG A 60 5.84 -17.88 -10.47
N LYS A 61 4.85 -17.04 -10.14
CA LYS A 61 5.07 -15.72 -9.55
C LYS A 61 5.66 -15.80 -8.13
N ASP A 62 5.27 -16.79 -7.34
CA ASP A 62 5.80 -16.98 -6.00
C ASP A 62 7.21 -17.61 -6.05
N SER A 63 7.53 -18.36 -7.10
CA SER A 63 8.84 -18.99 -7.31
C SER A 63 9.92 -18.05 -7.88
N GLY A 64 9.56 -16.87 -8.41
CA GLY A 64 10.54 -15.94 -8.98
C GLY A 64 10.01 -14.52 -9.24
N ASN A 65 10.92 -13.55 -9.36
CA ASN A 65 10.62 -12.14 -9.70
C ASN A 65 10.29 -11.94 -11.19
N SER A 66 9.66 -12.91 -11.85
CA SER A 66 9.30 -12.80 -13.26
C SER A 66 8.11 -11.86 -13.42
N SER A 67 8.19 -10.98 -14.41
CA SER A 67 7.08 -10.08 -14.74
C SER A 67 5.87 -10.88 -15.22
N LEU A 68 4.65 -10.40 -14.97
CA LEU A 68 3.42 -11.07 -15.44
C LEU A 68 3.43 -11.30 -16.97
N LYS A 69 4.06 -10.39 -17.72
CA LYS A 69 4.24 -10.51 -19.18
C LYS A 69 5.22 -11.62 -19.56
N GLU A 70 6.23 -11.86 -18.73
CA GLU A 70 7.22 -12.92 -18.95
C GLU A 70 6.61 -14.30 -18.67
N ILE A 71 5.83 -14.40 -17.58
CA ILE A 71 5.05 -15.61 -17.27
C ILE A 71 4.03 -15.89 -18.39
N GLN A 72 3.38 -14.85 -18.94
CA GLN A 72 2.48 -14.99 -20.07
C GLN A 72 3.20 -15.53 -21.32
N ARG A 73 4.39 -15.01 -21.63
CA ARG A 73 5.20 -15.50 -22.76
C ARG A 73 5.61 -16.96 -22.56
N GLN A 74 6.04 -17.34 -21.36
CA GLN A 74 6.39 -18.72 -21.03
C GLN A 74 5.18 -19.66 -21.16
N LEU A 75 3.99 -19.24 -20.71
CA LEU A 75 2.76 -20.04 -20.84
C LEU A 75 2.28 -20.19 -22.29
N ILE A 76 2.59 -19.21 -23.16
CA ILE A 76 2.36 -19.30 -24.61
C ILE A 76 3.39 -20.25 -25.23
N ASP A 77 4.67 -20.12 -24.90
CA ASP A 77 5.75 -20.97 -25.39
C ASP A 77 5.54 -22.46 -25.00
N GLU A 78 4.92 -22.71 -23.84
CA GLU A 78 4.53 -24.04 -23.37
C GLU A 78 3.22 -24.57 -23.99
N GLY A 79 2.54 -23.79 -24.84
CA GLY A 79 1.31 -24.19 -25.55
C GLY A 79 0.07 -24.33 -24.66
N ARG A 80 0.09 -23.75 -23.45
CA ARG A 80 -1.03 -23.79 -22.47
C ARG A 80 -2.04 -22.65 -22.67
N LEU A 81 -1.64 -21.58 -23.37
CA LEU A 81 -2.50 -20.47 -23.77
C LEU A 81 -2.54 -20.36 -25.30
N SER A 82 -3.71 -20.12 -25.87
CA SER A 82 -3.87 -19.87 -27.31
C SER A 82 -3.24 -18.52 -27.69
N GLU A 83 -2.45 -18.50 -28.77
CA GLU A 83 -1.82 -17.30 -29.38
C GLU A 83 -2.82 -16.17 -29.72
N GLU A 84 -4.13 -16.47 -29.75
CA GLU A 84 -5.22 -15.50 -29.91
C GLU A 84 -5.27 -14.39 -28.84
N MET A 85 -4.52 -14.52 -27.72
CA MET A 85 -4.45 -13.47 -26.69
C MET A 85 -3.46 -12.32 -26.99
N LEU A 86 -2.59 -12.45 -28.00
CA LEU A 86 -1.70 -11.36 -28.44
C LEU A 86 -2.41 -10.36 -29.38
N THR A 87 -3.45 -10.79 -30.07
CA THR A 87 -3.97 -10.07 -31.23
C THR A 87 -4.95 -8.93 -30.89
N ALA A 88 -5.52 -8.88 -29.68
CA ALA A 88 -6.45 -7.80 -29.33
C ALA A 88 -5.80 -6.41 -29.21
N GLU A 89 -4.46 -6.33 -29.10
CA GLU A 89 -3.74 -5.07 -28.96
C GLU A 89 -2.88 -4.70 -30.19
N GLU A 90 -2.64 -5.65 -31.11
CA GLU A 90 -1.88 -5.41 -32.35
C GLU A 90 -2.75 -4.96 -33.55
N TYR A 91 -4.07 -5.21 -33.54
CA TYR A 91 -4.95 -4.80 -34.65
C TYR A 91 -5.20 -3.28 -34.76
N ALA A 92 -4.83 -2.47 -33.77
CA ALA A 92 -4.95 -1.02 -33.86
C ALA A 92 -3.74 -0.33 -34.52
N SER A 93 -2.60 -1.02 -34.66
CA SER A 93 -1.34 -0.39 -35.11
C SER A 93 -0.85 -0.85 -36.50
N ALA A 94 -1.46 -1.89 -37.08
CA ALA A 94 -0.95 -2.53 -38.29
C ALA A 94 -1.63 -2.10 -39.60
N GLU A 95 -2.74 -1.35 -39.55
CA GLU A 95 -3.49 -1.00 -40.77
C GLU A 95 -2.94 0.24 -41.51
N GLU A 96 -2.06 1.03 -40.89
CA GLU A 96 -1.53 2.27 -41.49
C GLU A 96 -0.22 2.09 -42.26
N THR A 97 0.45 0.94 -42.16
CA THR A 97 1.81 0.71 -42.71
C THR A 97 1.86 -0.02 -44.06
N ALA A 98 0.74 -0.44 -44.64
CA ALA A 98 0.73 -1.25 -45.86
C ALA A 98 0.70 -0.45 -47.18
N VAL A 99 0.50 0.87 -47.17
CA VAL A 99 0.31 1.68 -48.40
C VAL A 99 1.59 2.38 -48.90
N ALA A 100 2.68 2.40 -48.13
CA ALA A 100 3.82 3.29 -48.39
C ALA A 100 4.97 2.69 -49.24
N LEU A 101 4.82 1.51 -49.85
CA LEU A 101 5.94 0.80 -50.53
C LEU A 101 6.09 1.07 -52.03
N SER A 102 5.31 1.98 -52.62
CA SER A 102 5.39 2.30 -54.05
C SER A 102 5.90 3.72 -54.33
N SER A 103 7.16 4.03 -54.03
CA SER A 103 7.94 5.10 -54.70
C SER A 103 9.41 5.13 -54.23
N GLY A 104 10.32 4.71 -55.09
CA GLY A 104 11.77 4.64 -54.84
C GLY A 104 12.49 5.99 -54.66
N SER A 105 11.78 7.13 -54.58
CA SER A 105 12.35 8.45 -54.26
C SER A 105 12.07 8.91 -52.82
N ASN A 106 11.29 8.16 -52.03
CA ASN A 106 10.89 8.53 -50.67
C ASN A 106 11.76 7.89 -49.57
N LEU A 107 12.69 7.01 -49.92
CA LEU A 107 13.56 6.32 -48.96
C LEU A 107 14.48 7.29 -48.20
N GLU A 108 15.07 8.30 -48.85
CA GLU A 108 15.92 9.28 -48.16
C GLU A 108 15.13 10.24 -47.26
N ALA A 109 13.91 10.59 -47.65
CA ALA A 109 13.01 11.41 -46.82
C ALA A 109 12.52 10.62 -45.60
N GLY A 110 12.13 9.36 -45.80
CA GLY A 110 11.73 8.46 -44.71
C GLY A 110 12.88 8.13 -43.75
N VAL A 111 14.12 8.00 -44.25
CA VAL A 111 15.31 7.82 -43.39
C VAL A 111 15.57 9.08 -42.55
N LYS A 112 15.45 10.28 -43.11
CA LYS A 112 15.60 11.53 -42.35
C LYS A 112 14.49 11.76 -41.33
N GLU A 113 13.24 11.43 -41.66
CA GLU A 113 12.13 11.45 -40.68
C GLU A 113 12.36 10.43 -39.57
N MET A 114 12.84 9.23 -39.90
CA MET A 114 13.21 8.22 -38.91
C MET A 114 14.36 8.70 -38.02
N GLU A 115 15.39 9.34 -38.57
CA GLU A 115 16.51 9.91 -37.81
C GLU A 115 16.06 11.03 -36.85
N LEU A 116 15.13 11.88 -37.29
CA LEU A 116 14.50 12.92 -36.46
C LEU A 116 13.65 12.30 -35.35
N ALA A 117 12.86 11.28 -35.64
CA ALA A 117 12.07 10.56 -34.64
C ALA A 117 12.97 9.85 -33.61
N VAL A 118 14.10 9.28 -34.05
CA VAL A 118 15.11 8.69 -33.15
C VAL A 118 15.76 9.75 -32.26
N HIS A 119 16.07 10.94 -32.79
CA HIS A 119 16.58 12.05 -31.98
C HIS A 119 15.54 12.55 -30.97
N GLU A 120 14.27 12.66 -31.36
CA GLU A 120 13.20 13.09 -30.49
C GLU A 120 12.97 12.09 -29.35
N THR A 121 13.00 10.79 -29.66
CA THR A 121 12.87 9.73 -28.64
C THR A 121 14.08 9.68 -27.70
N LEU A 122 15.30 9.90 -28.20
CA LEU A 122 16.50 10.04 -27.35
C LEU A 122 16.41 11.24 -26.41
N LEU A 123 15.90 12.38 -26.88
CA LEU A 123 15.69 13.55 -26.04
C LEU A 123 14.65 13.30 -24.95
N LYS A 124 13.54 12.63 -25.29
CA LYS A 124 12.52 12.22 -24.31
C LYS A 124 13.10 11.28 -23.26
N PHE A 125 13.90 10.30 -23.67
CA PHE A 125 14.57 9.37 -22.76
C PHE A 125 15.56 10.09 -21.82
N GLN A 126 16.35 11.04 -22.34
CA GLN A 126 17.25 11.85 -21.52
C GLN A 126 16.47 12.69 -20.49
N GLN A 127 15.31 13.21 -20.87
CA GLN A 127 14.43 13.97 -19.98
C GLN A 127 13.84 13.07 -18.88
N GLU A 128 13.43 11.85 -19.21
CA GLU A 128 12.97 10.86 -18.23
C GLU A 128 14.07 10.46 -17.24
N LEU A 129 15.30 10.25 -17.70
CA LEU A 129 16.46 10.00 -16.82
C LEU A 129 16.74 11.18 -15.88
N ALA A 130 16.62 12.42 -16.37
CA ALA A 130 16.74 13.60 -15.53
C ALA A 130 15.64 13.64 -14.45
N GLN A 131 14.40 13.28 -14.79
CA GLN A 131 13.30 13.19 -13.83
C GLN A 131 13.56 12.09 -12.77
N LEU A 132 14.04 10.92 -13.17
CA LEU A 132 14.41 9.84 -12.24
C LEU A 132 15.52 10.26 -11.28
N SER A 133 16.51 11.01 -11.76
CA SER A 133 17.56 11.55 -10.87
C SER A 133 16.99 12.56 -9.86
N SER A 134 16.01 13.37 -10.26
CA SER A 134 15.32 14.28 -9.35
C SER A 134 14.52 13.54 -8.27
N LEU A 135 13.87 12.42 -8.63
CA LEU A 135 13.15 11.56 -7.69
C LEU A 135 14.08 10.93 -6.66
N ASN A 136 15.26 10.49 -7.09
CA ASN A 136 16.27 9.92 -6.19
C ASN A 136 16.78 10.98 -5.18
N ASN A 137 17.02 12.21 -5.64
CA ASN A 137 17.41 13.32 -4.77
C ASN A 137 16.31 13.69 -3.77
N MET A 138 15.04 13.66 -4.19
CA MET A 138 13.90 13.86 -3.29
C MET A 138 13.79 12.74 -2.26
N GLN A 139 14.00 11.48 -2.66
CA GLN A 139 14.01 10.34 -1.75
C GLN A 139 15.09 10.50 -0.68
N SER A 140 16.32 10.87 -1.04
CA SER A 140 17.38 11.11 -0.06
C SER A 140 17.03 12.25 0.90
N ALA A 141 16.41 13.33 0.41
CA ALA A 141 15.98 14.44 1.25
C ALA A 141 14.87 14.03 2.23
N ILE A 142 13.93 13.19 1.79
CA ILE A 142 12.87 12.64 2.64
C ILE A 142 13.48 11.78 3.75
N LEU A 143 14.40 10.88 3.41
CA LEU A 143 15.07 10.02 4.40
C LEU A 143 15.86 10.85 5.43
N GLN A 144 16.54 11.90 5.00
CA GLN A 144 17.23 12.81 5.90
C GLN A 144 16.25 13.55 6.84
N LYS A 145 15.11 14.02 6.30
CA LYS A 145 14.06 14.65 7.11
C LYS A 145 13.44 13.70 8.13
N ILE A 146 13.29 12.42 7.79
CA ILE A 146 12.81 11.40 8.74
C ILE A 146 13.81 11.26 9.89
N ALA A 147 15.12 11.16 9.60
CA ALA A 147 16.14 11.08 10.62
C ALA A 147 16.16 12.33 11.54
N ASP A 148 16.06 13.53 10.97
CA ASP A 148 15.96 14.78 11.75
C ASP A 148 14.73 14.76 12.69
N ILE A 149 13.58 14.28 12.20
CA ILE A 149 12.34 14.17 12.99
C ILE A 149 12.51 13.17 14.13
N GLU A 150 13.16 12.02 13.88
CA GLU A 150 13.42 11.01 14.91
C GLU A 150 14.32 11.57 16.02
N GLU A 151 15.36 12.32 15.68
CA GLU A 151 16.23 12.99 16.66
C GLU A 151 15.45 14.03 17.49
N MET A 152 14.61 14.84 16.84
CA MET A 152 13.76 15.81 17.53
C MET A 152 12.71 15.15 18.42
N GLN A 153 12.17 13.99 18.03
CA GLN A 153 11.24 13.24 18.86
C GLN A 153 11.92 12.68 20.11
N GLU A 154 13.14 12.16 19.99
CA GLU A 154 13.89 11.65 21.14
C GLU A 154 14.30 12.79 22.09
N SER A 155 14.72 13.93 21.56
CA SER A 155 15.05 15.11 22.40
C SER A 155 13.82 15.58 23.18
N LEU A 156 12.66 15.71 22.53
CA LEU A 156 11.40 16.06 23.19
C LEU A 156 11.00 15.02 24.24
N ARG A 157 11.19 13.73 23.95
CA ARG A 157 10.92 12.65 24.92
C ARG A 157 11.78 12.79 26.18
N LEU A 158 13.05 13.15 26.04
CA LEU A 158 13.95 13.39 27.17
C LEU A 158 13.55 14.65 27.95
N GLU A 159 13.16 15.73 27.28
CA GLU A 159 12.65 16.94 27.92
C GLU A 159 11.37 16.68 28.71
N MET A 160 10.42 15.93 28.15
CA MET A 160 9.19 15.54 28.86
C MET A 160 9.48 14.72 30.12
N ARG A 161 10.46 13.79 30.06
CA ARG A 161 10.93 13.06 31.23
C ARG A 161 11.53 14.01 32.28
N ARG A 162 12.33 14.98 31.85
CA ARG A 162 12.92 16.00 32.74
C ARG A 162 11.86 16.84 33.43
N VAL A 163 10.89 17.37 32.68
CA VAL A 163 9.78 18.18 33.22
C VAL A 163 8.95 17.36 34.21
N THR A 164 8.65 16.11 33.87
CA THR A 164 7.91 15.20 34.76
C THR A 164 8.67 14.98 36.07
N PHE A 165 9.98 14.73 35.98
CA PHE A 165 10.82 14.58 37.17
C PHE A 165 10.86 15.85 38.04
N GLU A 166 11.01 17.03 37.43
CA GLU A 166 11.00 18.30 38.15
C GLU A 166 9.64 18.58 38.81
N MET A 167 8.54 18.27 38.12
CA MET A 167 7.19 18.37 38.64
C MET A 167 6.98 17.45 39.85
N ASP A 168 7.39 16.19 39.75
CA ASP A 168 7.31 15.21 40.85
C ASP A 168 8.12 15.67 42.06
N LEU A 169 9.33 16.19 41.83
CA LEU A 169 10.18 16.71 42.89
C LEU A 169 9.55 17.93 43.58
N MET A 170 8.91 18.82 42.81
CA MET A 170 8.15 19.94 43.35
C MET A 170 6.95 19.45 44.19
N GLN A 171 6.19 18.48 43.68
CA GLN A 171 5.07 17.87 44.41
C GLN A 171 5.51 17.22 45.72
N GLN A 172 6.63 16.49 45.73
CA GLN A 172 7.21 15.91 46.94
C GLN A 172 7.61 16.98 47.97
N ARG A 173 8.17 18.12 47.52
CA ARG A 173 8.48 19.23 48.43
C ARG A 173 7.22 19.84 49.04
N LEU A 174 6.17 20.03 48.23
CA LEU A 174 4.90 20.60 48.69
C LEU A 174 4.17 19.67 49.66
N THR A 175 4.13 18.36 49.38
CA THR A 175 3.53 17.36 50.27
C THR A 175 4.26 17.27 51.60
N ARG A 176 5.59 17.16 51.61
CA ARG A 176 6.41 17.19 52.85
C ARG A 176 6.23 18.49 53.64
N ARG A 177 5.99 19.62 52.96
CA ARG A 177 5.69 20.90 53.62
C ARG A 177 4.30 20.87 54.24
N LYS A 178 3.28 20.38 53.53
CA LYS A 178 1.92 20.19 54.05
C LYS A 178 1.89 19.26 55.25
N GLU A 179 2.60 18.14 55.20
CA GLU A 179 2.71 17.20 56.33
C GLU A 179 3.34 17.84 57.57
N ARG A 180 4.39 18.66 57.39
CA ARG A 180 4.99 19.42 58.50
C ARG A 180 4.01 20.43 59.09
N TYR A 181 3.28 21.18 58.27
CA TYR A 181 2.25 22.08 58.77
C TYR A 181 1.13 21.31 59.47
N ALA A 182 0.63 20.20 58.92
CA ALA A 182 -0.40 19.38 59.57
C ALA A 182 0.05 18.78 60.92
N ARG A 183 1.35 18.49 61.08
CA ARG A 183 1.91 18.06 62.38
C ARG A 183 2.04 19.20 63.39
N HIS A 184 2.32 20.42 62.91
CA HIS A 184 2.48 21.61 63.76
C HIS A 184 1.20 22.44 63.90
N GLU A 185 0.14 22.10 63.16
CA GLU A 185 -1.19 22.66 63.41
C GLU A 185 -1.61 22.22 64.81
N PRO A 186 -1.82 23.17 65.75
CA PRO A 186 -2.34 22.82 67.05
C PRO A 186 -3.70 22.16 66.82
N ARG A 187 -3.92 20.96 67.39
CA ARG A 187 -5.22 20.26 67.42
C ARG A 187 -6.28 21.02 68.24
N TRP A 188 -6.14 22.33 68.37
CA TRP A 188 -7.14 23.21 68.92
C TRP A 188 -8.09 23.50 67.78
N SER A 189 -9.05 22.59 67.58
CA SER A 189 -10.30 23.03 66.98
C SER A 189 -10.90 24.05 67.96
N LEU A 190 -10.62 25.34 67.75
CA LEU A 190 -11.38 26.48 68.27
C LEU A 190 -12.76 26.48 67.61
N ASN A 191 -13.46 25.35 67.72
CA ASN A 191 -14.84 25.21 67.33
C ASN A 191 -15.64 25.23 68.62
N PRO A 192 -16.11 26.41 69.08
CA PRO A 192 -16.78 26.57 70.37
C PRO A 192 -18.06 25.73 70.48
N PHE A 193 -18.56 25.19 69.37
CA PHE A 193 -19.74 24.33 69.32
C PHE A 193 -19.46 22.84 69.58
N ARG A 194 -18.19 22.39 69.61
CA ARG A 194 -17.88 20.97 69.92
C ARG A 194 -18.08 20.61 71.41
N TRP A 195 -18.10 21.59 72.30
CA TRP A 195 -18.41 21.35 73.72
C TRP A 195 -19.91 21.14 73.95
N PHE A 196 -20.77 21.68 73.10
CA PHE A 196 -22.23 21.60 73.27
C PHE A 196 -22.84 20.29 72.74
N THR A 197 -22.16 19.56 71.85
CA THR A 197 -22.73 18.35 71.23
C THR A 197 -22.49 17.05 72.03
N ARG A 198 -21.82 17.12 73.18
CA ARG A 198 -21.63 15.95 74.07
C ARG A 198 -22.72 15.80 75.14
N SER A 199 -23.54 16.82 75.36
CA SER A 199 -24.59 16.80 76.39
C SER A 199 -25.82 15.96 76.02
N ASP A 200 -26.08 15.78 74.72
CA ASP A 200 -27.34 15.17 74.23
C ASP A 200 -27.29 13.64 74.09
N ARG A 201 -26.11 13.02 74.20
CA ARG A 201 -25.99 11.55 74.09
C ARG A 201 -26.12 10.81 75.42
N ALA A 202 -26.29 11.51 76.54
CA ALA A 202 -26.51 10.92 77.86
C ALA A 202 -27.99 10.94 78.30
N ALA A 203 -28.89 11.49 77.48
CA ALA A 203 -30.32 11.59 77.78
C ALA A 203 -31.17 10.49 77.12
N GLU A 204 -30.56 9.58 76.35
CA GLU A 204 -31.21 8.40 75.77
C GLU A 204 -30.56 7.11 76.29
N GLN A 205 -30.73 6.82 77.59
CA GLN A 205 -30.69 5.47 78.17
C GLN A 205 -31.72 5.36 79.28
#